data_AF-A0A3E0HIA2-F1
#
_entry.id   AF-A0A3E0HIA2-F1
#
_cell.length_a   1.000
_cell.length_b   1.000
_cell.length_c   1.000
_cell.angle_alpha   90.00
_cell.angle_beta   90.00
_cell.angle_gamma   90.00
#
_symmetry.space_group_name_H-M   'P 1'
#
loop_
_entity.id
_entity.type
_entity.pdbx_description
1 polymer ?
#
loop_
_entity_poly.entity_id
_entity_poly.type
_entity_poly.pdbx_seq_one_letter_code
_entity_poly.pdbx_strand_id
1 'polypeptide(L)'
;MGMKNKITLIFSIDVFLTAFAFIIPMIGYLNILFKGFLTSWSLILVYFVYLLVKYKKIPLRKGSIKIDFLFLIGFILVVFFNFVLVDFNSKSKQYFLIFFFFAILYVIDAIYEYDIRKKVTIIFLIFIALGVQASISIPYIFDSNLLLSRLMSSGQLSDELVKEAVKNGVGTNALYTSLGGLCLFGLIIQSYLQSSFARIIMFIAIFSMIFSIFISTYFASIFMFVLGVLLLLFFRFKKLFSFKAIVVGIVLFSMSIYIFNQYLSDTRLLDPILKKIEGFSKQGGDVTGRDKLANVSLETFYDNPFFGIGVPPWRSYNKIGEHMPWVDFLANFGLLGFLPLLIFLFIRIKNRFSHFRFKNSIDIACFIGVFLFIVSNFISPMITTPITYISLIFIYTSNSFKNDFQ
;
A
#
# COMPACT_ATOMS: atom_id res chain seq x y z
N MET A 1 38.43 30.15 -44.72
CA MET A 1 38.03 28.80 -45.20
C MET A 1 38.40 27.78 -44.14
N GLY A 2 37.43 27.35 -43.33
CA GLY A 2 37.66 26.34 -42.29
C GLY A 2 37.30 24.96 -42.81
N MET A 3 38.29 24.07 -42.95
CA MET A 3 38.07 22.66 -43.27
C MET A 3 37.35 21.97 -42.10
N LYS A 4 36.09 21.57 -42.31
CA LYS A 4 35.40 20.62 -41.45
C LYS A 4 35.87 19.21 -41.82
N ASN A 5 36.82 18.66 -41.06
CA ASN A 5 37.11 17.24 -41.07
C ASN A 5 35.88 16.50 -40.55
N LYS A 6 35.12 15.87 -41.47
CA LYS A 6 34.13 14.86 -41.10
C LYS A 6 34.88 13.64 -40.61
N ILE A 7 34.92 13.45 -39.30
CA ILE A 7 35.29 12.16 -38.70
C ILE A 7 34.20 11.17 -39.09
N THR A 8 34.45 10.37 -40.12
CA THR A 8 33.65 9.18 -40.42
C THR A 8 34.08 8.07 -39.47
N LEU A 9 33.26 7.80 -38.46
CA LEU A 9 33.38 6.59 -37.63
C LEU A 9 33.16 5.37 -38.53
N ILE A 10 34.25 4.70 -38.89
CA ILE A 10 34.20 3.38 -39.54
C ILE A 10 34.16 2.37 -38.39
N PHE A 11 32.96 1.86 -38.09
CA PHE A 11 32.81 0.74 -37.15
C PHE A 11 33.35 -0.53 -37.81
N SER A 12 34.54 -0.98 -37.44
CA SER A 12 35.03 -2.31 -37.85
C SER A 12 34.27 -3.40 -37.09
N ILE A 13 34.15 -4.57 -37.70
CA ILE A 13 33.56 -5.76 -37.08
C ILE A 13 34.21 -6.07 -35.72
N ASP A 14 35.50 -5.78 -35.57
CA ASP A 14 36.25 -5.99 -34.33
C ASP A 14 35.79 -5.05 -33.20
N VAL A 15 35.43 -3.80 -33.52
CA VAL A 15 34.83 -2.86 -32.55
C VAL A 15 33.44 -3.33 -32.13
N PHE A 16 32.66 -3.87 -33.06
CA PHE A 16 31.34 -4.42 -32.75
C PHE A 16 31.46 -5.68 -31.87
N LEU A 17 32.36 -6.60 -32.18
CA LEU A 17 32.60 -7.81 -31.41
C LEU A 17 33.20 -7.51 -30.03
N THR A 18 34.07 -6.51 -29.92
CA THR A 18 34.61 -6.04 -28.63
C THR A 18 33.52 -5.40 -27.78
N ALA A 19 32.69 -4.53 -28.37
CA ALA A 19 31.51 -3.99 -27.69
C ALA A 19 30.54 -5.09 -27.25
N PHE A 20 30.30 -6.10 -28.10
CA PHE A 20 29.44 -7.24 -27.79
C PHE A 20 30.01 -8.11 -26.66
N ALA A 21 31.33 -8.31 -26.62
CA ALA A 21 32.03 -9.04 -25.56
C ALA A 21 32.02 -8.32 -24.20
N PHE A 22 31.95 -6.98 -24.19
CA PHE A 22 31.68 -6.21 -22.97
C PHE A 22 30.18 -6.18 -22.62
N ILE A 23 29.30 -6.19 -23.63
CA ILE A 23 27.84 -6.23 -23.46
C ILE A 23 27.38 -7.56 -22.83
N ILE A 24 28.01 -8.71 -23.08
CA ILE A 24 27.57 -9.99 -22.50
C ILE A 24 27.73 -10.08 -20.96
N PRO A 25 28.91 -9.78 -20.37
CA PRO A 25 29.05 -9.65 -18.92
C PRO A 25 28.29 -8.43 -18.38
N MET A 26 28.21 -7.33 -19.14
CA MET A 26 27.30 -6.24 -18.79
C MET A 26 25.86 -6.71 -18.81
N ILE A 27 25.39 -7.61 -19.67
CA ILE A 27 24.01 -8.12 -19.67
C ILE A 27 23.81 -8.96 -18.44
N GLY A 28 24.76 -9.79 -18.02
CA GLY A 28 24.68 -10.53 -16.74
C GLY A 28 24.59 -9.59 -15.53
N TYR A 29 25.48 -8.59 -15.45
CA TYR A 29 25.51 -7.57 -14.41
C TYR A 29 24.28 -6.66 -14.47
N LEU A 30 23.88 -6.25 -15.67
CA LEU A 30 22.67 -5.48 -15.97
C LEU A 30 21.42 -6.30 -15.68
N ASN A 31 21.38 -7.62 -15.83
CA ASN A 31 20.21 -8.44 -15.47
C ASN A 31 20.05 -8.54 -13.95
N ILE A 32 21.16 -8.46 -13.20
CA ILE A 32 21.18 -8.34 -11.73
C ILE A 32 20.76 -6.93 -11.32
N LEU A 33 21.32 -5.88 -11.95
CA LEU A 33 20.96 -4.48 -11.75
C LEU A 33 19.50 -4.16 -12.16
N PHE A 34 19.05 -4.66 -13.30
CA PHE A 34 17.76 -4.33 -13.92
C PHE A 34 16.58 -4.93 -13.17
N LYS A 35 16.78 -6.03 -12.44
CA LYS A 35 15.71 -6.60 -11.59
C LYS A 35 15.20 -5.59 -10.57
N GLY A 36 16.10 -4.78 -10.01
CA GLY A 36 15.74 -3.70 -9.09
C GLY A 36 15.53 -2.33 -9.76
N PHE A 37 16.27 -2.06 -10.83
CA PHE A 37 16.20 -0.80 -11.58
C PHE A 37 14.84 -0.63 -12.29
N LEU A 38 14.32 -1.66 -12.97
CA LEU A 38 13.06 -1.57 -13.71
C LEU A 38 11.86 -1.22 -12.81
N THR A 39 11.78 -1.83 -11.63
CA THR A 39 10.63 -1.65 -10.72
C THR A 39 10.60 -0.25 -10.12
N SER A 40 11.73 0.23 -9.61
CA SER A 40 11.82 1.56 -8.99
C SER A 40 11.86 2.73 -9.98
N TRP A 41 12.60 2.60 -11.08
CA TRP A 41 12.69 3.67 -12.09
C TRP A 41 11.42 3.80 -12.92
N SER A 42 10.62 2.73 -13.01
CA SER A 42 9.26 2.85 -13.56
C SER A 42 8.45 3.91 -12.79
N LEU A 43 8.63 4.08 -11.48
CA LEU A 43 7.95 5.14 -10.73
C LEU A 43 8.35 6.55 -11.16
N ILE A 44 9.63 6.78 -11.50
CA ILE A 44 10.08 8.07 -12.03
C ILE A 44 9.51 8.29 -13.43
N LEU A 45 9.54 7.26 -14.29
CA LEU A 45 8.95 7.35 -15.62
C LEU A 45 7.45 7.68 -15.54
N VAL A 46 6.76 7.03 -14.61
CA VAL A 46 5.34 7.25 -14.31
C VAL A 46 5.11 8.66 -13.77
N TYR A 47 5.95 9.13 -12.85
CA TYR A 47 5.88 10.50 -12.35
C TYR A 47 6.13 11.51 -13.47
N PHE A 48 7.08 11.25 -14.37
CA PHE A 48 7.35 12.07 -15.53
C PHE A 48 6.17 12.10 -16.50
N VAL A 49 5.57 10.94 -16.83
CA VAL A 49 4.34 10.84 -17.63
C VAL A 49 3.21 11.63 -16.95
N TYR A 50 3.04 11.50 -15.64
CA TYR A 50 2.09 12.32 -14.89
C TYR A 50 2.35 13.81 -15.04
N LEU A 51 3.60 14.27 -14.92
CA LEU A 51 3.92 15.69 -15.11
C LEU A 51 3.60 16.14 -16.54
N LEU A 52 3.91 15.32 -17.55
CA LEU A 52 3.56 15.61 -18.95
C LEU A 52 2.05 15.72 -19.17
N VAL A 53 1.27 14.80 -18.59
CA VAL A 53 -0.20 14.83 -18.63
C VAL A 53 -0.74 16.05 -17.88
N LYS A 54 -0.27 16.28 -16.65
CA LYS A 54 -0.70 17.38 -15.78
C LYS A 54 -0.47 18.75 -16.41
N TYR A 55 0.71 18.97 -17.00
CA TYR A 55 1.05 20.22 -17.67
C TYR A 55 0.52 20.30 -19.10
N LYS A 56 -0.45 19.45 -19.47
CA LYS A 56 -1.13 19.40 -20.77
C LYS A 56 -0.17 19.31 -21.98
N LYS A 57 1.04 18.79 -21.77
CA LYS A 57 2.00 18.56 -22.85
C LYS A 57 1.63 17.35 -23.70
N ILE A 58 0.80 16.46 -23.15
CA ILE A 58 0.13 15.39 -23.91
C ILE A 58 -1.34 15.78 -24.05
N PRO A 59 -1.85 16.02 -25.27
CA PRO A 59 -3.25 16.34 -25.50
C PRO A 59 -4.11 15.09 -25.31
N LEU A 60 -4.43 14.76 -24.07
CA LEU A 60 -5.51 13.81 -23.79
C LEU A 60 -6.82 14.53 -24.12
N ARG A 61 -7.50 14.10 -25.20
CA ARG A 61 -8.83 14.60 -25.58
C ARG A 61 -9.77 14.43 -24.37
N LYS A 62 -10.02 15.53 -23.67
CA LYS A 62 -11.03 15.60 -22.60
C LYS A 62 -12.37 15.19 -23.21
N GLY A 63 -13.01 14.15 -22.66
CA GLY A 63 -14.46 14.00 -22.80
C GLY A 63 -15.01 12.72 -23.44
N SER A 64 -14.20 11.76 -23.91
CA SER A 64 -14.80 10.47 -24.28
C SER A 64 -14.93 9.58 -23.04
N ILE A 65 -16.17 9.38 -22.58
CA ILE A 65 -16.57 8.40 -21.54
C ILE A 65 -15.87 7.04 -21.74
N LYS A 66 -15.57 6.69 -23.00
CA LYS A 66 -14.85 5.48 -23.39
C LYS A 66 -13.47 5.33 -22.73
N ILE A 67 -12.68 6.40 -22.56
CA ILE A 67 -11.35 6.32 -21.96
C ILE A 67 -11.45 6.11 -20.44
N ASP A 68 -12.37 6.84 -19.79
CA ASP A 68 -12.65 6.73 -18.35
C ASP A 68 -13.08 5.30 -17.98
N PHE A 69 -13.97 4.73 -18.79
CA PHE A 69 -14.47 3.36 -18.63
C PHE A 69 -13.39 2.32 -18.93
N LEU A 70 -12.50 2.58 -19.90
CA LEU A 70 -11.40 1.68 -20.24
C LEU A 70 -10.34 1.61 -19.15
N PHE A 71 -10.03 2.73 -18.48
CA PHE A 71 -9.14 2.74 -17.31
C PHE A 71 -9.75 2.02 -16.11
N LEU A 72 -11.06 2.20 -15.88
CA LEU A 72 -11.77 1.50 -14.82
C LEU A 72 -11.87 -0.01 -15.09
N ILE A 73 -12.24 -0.40 -16.31
CA ILE A 73 -12.21 -1.80 -16.76
C ILE A 73 -10.79 -2.34 -16.65
N GLY A 74 -9.77 -1.59 -17.05
CA GLY A 74 -8.38 -1.98 -16.88
C GLY A 74 -8.03 -2.22 -15.41
N PHE A 75 -8.43 -1.32 -14.51
CA PHE A 75 -8.24 -1.50 -13.07
C PHE A 75 -8.96 -2.76 -12.55
N ILE A 76 -10.24 -2.93 -12.88
CA ILE A 76 -11.06 -4.08 -12.47
C ILE A 76 -10.49 -5.38 -13.03
N LEU A 77 -10.17 -5.41 -14.32
CA LEU A 77 -9.58 -6.58 -14.99
C LEU A 77 -8.26 -6.93 -14.37
N VAL A 78 -7.38 -5.98 -14.07
CA VAL A 78 -6.07 -6.32 -13.49
C VAL A 78 -6.21 -6.69 -12.00
N VAL A 79 -7.15 -6.11 -11.23
CA VAL A 79 -7.47 -6.59 -9.86
C VAL A 79 -8.03 -8.02 -9.92
N PHE A 80 -8.95 -8.28 -10.85
CA PHE A 80 -9.50 -9.60 -11.12
C PHE A 80 -8.41 -10.57 -11.59
N PHE A 81 -7.52 -10.17 -12.50
CA PHE A 81 -6.39 -10.98 -12.92
C PHE A 81 -5.38 -11.18 -11.79
N ASN A 82 -5.12 -10.21 -10.94
CA ASN A 82 -4.31 -10.41 -9.75
C ASN A 82 -4.91 -11.44 -8.80
N PHE A 83 -6.25 -11.47 -8.71
CA PHE A 83 -7.01 -12.41 -7.88
C PHE A 83 -7.12 -13.81 -8.51
N VAL A 84 -7.31 -13.89 -9.83
CA VAL A 84 -7.44 -15.14 -10.59
C VAL A 84 -6.07 -15.77 -10.90
N LEU A 85 -5.07 -14.93 -11.15
CA LEU A 85 -3.70 -15.30 -11.52
C LEU A 85 -2.71 -15.17 -10.34
N VAL A 86 -3.20 -15.28 -9.09
CA VAL A 86 -2.36 -15.37 -7.87
C VAL A 86 -1.25 -16.43 -8.00
N ASP A 87 -1.39 -17.36 -8.95
CA ASP A 87 -0.48 -18.47 -9.17
C ASP A 87 0.87 -18.16 -9.85
N PHE A 88 1.28 -16.90 -10.05
CA PHE A 88 2.55 -16.62 -10.75
C PHE A 88 3.74 -16.38 -9.82
N ASN A 89 4.34 -17.49 -9.37
CA ASN A 89 5.75 -17.88 -9.10
C ASN A 89 6.91 -16.85 -8.92
N SER A 90 6.72 -15.53 -8.95
CA SER A 90 7.83 -14.59 -8.69
C SER A 90 7.35 -13.30 -8.03
N LYS A 91 7.83 -13.07 -6.81
CA LYS A 91 7.64 -11.84 -6.01
C LYS A 91 7.90 -10.55 -6.80
N SER A 92 8.86 -10.58 -7.73
CA SER A 92 9.17 -9.48 -8.66
C SER A 92 8.01 -9.05 -9.56
N LYS A 93 7.21 -10.00 -10.08
CA LYS A 93 6.01 -9.71 -10.90
C LYS A 93 4.95 -8.98 -10.08
N GLN A 94 4.77 -9.35 -8.82
CA GLN A 94 3.83 -8.65 -7.94
C GLN A 94 4.26 -7.20 -7.69
N TYR A 95 5.54 -6.95 -7.40
CA TYR A 95 6.04 -5.57 -7.29
C TYR A 95 5.85 -4.78 -8.58
N PHE A 96 6.14 -5.38 -9.75
CA PHE A 96 5.91 -4.72 -11.03
C PHE A 96 4.43 -4.34 -11.21
N LEU A 97 3.52 -5.27 -10.97
CA LEU A 97 2.08 -5.01 -11.07
C LEU A 97 1.67 -3.89 -10.11
N ILE A 98 2.13 -3.92 -8.86
CA ILE A 98 1.88 -2.88 -7.87
C ILE A 98 2.30 -1.50 -8.38
N PHE A 99 3.51 -1.35 -8.93
CA PHE A 99 3.97 -0.07 -9.46
C PHE A 99 3.24 0.34 -10.74
N PHE A 100 2.85 -0.62 -11.57
CA PHE A 100 2.01 -0.37 -12.74
C PHE A 100 0.60 0.12 -12.35
N PHE A 101 -0.01 -0.46 -11.33
CA PHE A 101 -1.27 0.05 -10.76
C PHE A 101 -1.12 1.44 -10.18
N PHE A 102 -0.04 1.64 -9.44
CA PHE A 102 0.30 2.94 -8.91
C PHE A 102 0.38 3.97 -10.04
N ALA A 103 0.98 3.60 -11.17
CA ALA A 103 1.03 4.46 -12.34
C ALA A 103 -0.32 4.81 -12.93
N ILE A 104 -1.16 3.81 -13.16
CA ILE A 104 -2.49 4.01 -13.73
C ILE A 104 -3.31 4.93 -12.85
N LEU A 105 -3.37 4.65 -11.55
CA LEU A 105 -4.14 5.45 -10.60
C LEU A 105 -3.60 6.88 -10.49
N TYR A 106 -2.29 7.06 -10.61
CA TYR A 106 -1.68 8.38 -10.60
C TYR A 106 -1.97 9.17 -11.89
N VAL A 107 -2.01 8.51 -13.05
CA VAL A 107 -2.45 9.13 -14.32
C VAL A 107 -3.93 9.48 -14.27
N ILE A 108 -4.78 8.58 -13.77
CA ILE A 108 -6.22 8.81 -13.52
C ILE A 108 -6.41 10.07 -12.67
N ASP A 109 -5.61 10.20 -11.60
CA ASP A 109 -5.67 11.37 -10.75
C ASP A 109 -5.36 12.68 -11.50
N ALA A 110 -4.30 12.70 -12.32
CA ALA A 110 -3.97 13.86 -13.15
C ALA A 110 -5.09 14.21 -14.12
N ILE A 111 -5.71 13.20 -14.76
CA ILE A 111 -6.80 13.41 -15.72
C ILE A 111 -8.00 14.08 -15.04
N TYR A 112 -8.34 13.65 -13.83
CA TYR A 112 -9.48 14.17 -13.07
C TYR A 112 -9.08 15.21 -12.01
N GLU A 113 -7.95 15.92 -12.17
CA GLU A 113 -7.48 16.91 -11.17
C GLU A 113 -8.55 17.98 -10.84
N TYR A 114 -9.49 18.23 -11.74
CA TYR A 114 -10.56 19.23 -11.56
C TYR A 114 -11.98 18.64 -11.56
N ASP A 115 -12.14 17.32 -11.58
CA ASP A 115 -13.46 16.67 -11.56
C ASP A 115 -13.62 15.85 -10.29
N ILE A 116 -14.10 16.51 -9.24
CA ILE A 116 -14.24 15.90 -7.92
C ILE A 116 -15.23 14.74 -7.91
N ARG A 117 -16.28 14.82 -8.73
CA ARG A 117 -17.31 13.78 -8.80
C ARG A 117 -16.72 12.49 -9.34
N LYS A 118 -15.96 12.55 -10.43
CA LYS A 118 -15.28 11.36 -10.98
C LYS A 118 -14.27 10.76 -10.01
N LYS A 119 -13.49 11.60 -9.31
CA LYS A 119 -12.56 11.13 -8.28
C LYS A 119 -13.28 10.40 -7.14
N VAL A 120 -14.35 10.99 -6.62
CA VAL A 120 -15.17 10.37 -5.56
C VAL A 120 -15.78 9.06 -6.06
N THR A 121 -16.24 8.97 -7.31
CA THR A 121 -16.73 7.72 -7.90
C THR A 121 -15.66 6.63 -7.96
N ILE A 122 -14.44 6.97 -8.39
CA ILE A 122 -13.32 6.01 -8.44
C ILE A 122 -12.98 5.52 -7.02
N ILE A 123 -12.91 6.45 -6.05
CA ILE A 123 -12.71 6.10 -4.65
C ILE A 123 -13.80 5.15 -4.18
N PHE A 124 -15.07 5.48 -4.43
CA PHE A 124 -16.20 4.64 -4.06
C PHE A 124 -16.08 3.21 -4.61
N LEU A 125 -15.71 3.05 -5.87
CA LEU A 125 -15.52 1.73 -6.50
C LEU A 125 -14.36 0.94 -5.86
N ILE A 126 -13.27 1.61 -5.51
CA ILE A 126 -12.16 1.00 -4.77
C ILE A 126 -12.62 0.53 -3.38
N PHE A 127 -13.38 1.36 -2.67
CA PHE A 127 -13.94 0.98 -1.36
C PHE A 127 -14.88 -0.21 -1.47
N ILE A 128 -15.71 -0.30 -2.52
CA ILE A 128 -16.52 -1.49 -2.76
C ILE A 128 -15.63 -2.72 -2.96
N ALA A 129 -14.60 -2.63 -3.81
CA ALA A 129 -13.72 -3.76 -4.07
C ALA A 129 -13.03 -4.25 -2.78
N LEU A 130 -12.52 -3.33 -1.96
CA LEU A 130 -11.90 -3.65 -0.68
C LEU A 130 -12.90 -4.16 0.36
N GLY A 131 -14.11 -3.61 0.39
CA GLY A 131 -15.18 -4.07 1.27
C GLY A 131 -15.65 -5.47 0.93
N VAL A 132 -15.77 -5.80 -0.37
CA VAL A 132 -16.10 -7.14 -0.84
C VAL A 132 -14.98 -8.12 -0.48
N GLN A 133 -13.71 -7.77 -0.74
CA GLN A 133 -12.57 -8.58 -0.31
C GLN A 133 -12.58 -8.83 1.20
N ALA A 134 -12.80 -7.79 2.01
CA ALA A 134 -12.90 -7.91 3.45
C ALA A 134 -14.05 -8.85 3.85
N SER A 135 -15.21 -8.72 3.20
CA SER A 135 -16.39 -9.54 3.48
C SER A 135 -16.15 -11.02 3.17
N ILE A 136 -15.49 -11.32 2.04
CA ILE A 136 -15.08 -12.68 1.67
C ILE A 136 -14.06 -13.23 2.67
N SER A 137 -13.15 -12.40 3.19
CA SER A 137 -12.11 -12.84 4.12
C SER A 137 -12.61 -13.19 5.52
N ILE A 138 -13.73 -12.59 5.97
CA ILE A 138 -14.21 -12.70 7.36
C ILE A 138 -14.44 -14.16 7.79
N PRO A 139 -15.19 -15.00 7.05
CA PRO A 139 -15.40 -16.41 7.42
C PRO A 139 -14.07 -17.18 7.58
N TYR A 140 -13.09 -16.92 6.72
CA TYR A 140 -11.79 -17.58 6.74
C TYR A 140 -10.86 -17.08 7.84
N ILE A 141 -11.06 -15.84 8.32
CA ILE A 141 -10.38 -15.36 9.53
C ILE A 141 -11.06 -15.97 10.78
N PHE A 142 -12.38 -16.16 10.76
CA PHE A 142 -13.15 -16.78 11.84
C PHE A 142 -12.92 -18.27 12.00
N ASP A 143 -12.55 -18.97 10.93
CA ASP A 143 -12.28 -20.42 11.00
C ASP A 143 -11.08 -20.70 11.91
N SER A 144 -11.42 -20.86 13.18
CA SER A 144 -10.55 -20.78 14.35
C SER A 144 -9.58 -21.96 14.47
N ASN A 145 -9.81 -23.04 13.72
CA ASN A 145 -8.97 -24.22 13.75
C ASN A 145 -7.58 -23.97 13.15
N LEU A 146 -7.41 -22.95 12.30
CA LEU A 146 -6.15 -22.73 11.59
C LEU A 146 -5.50 -21.37 11.84
N LEU A 147 -6.16 -20.38 12.47
CA LEU A 147 -5.61 -19.02 12.59
C LEU A 147 -4.96 -18.56 11.27
N LEU A 148 -5.64 -18.82 10.14
CA LEU A 148 -5.03 -18.93 8.82
C LEU A 148 -4.21 -17.69 8.44
N SER A 149 -4.75 -16.49 8.73
CA SER A 149 -4.05 -15.23 8.46
C SER A 149 -2.71 -15.13 9.21
N ARG A 150 -2.65 -15.62 10.46
CA ARG A 150 -1.45 -15.59 11.30
C ARG A 150 -0.43 -16.62 10.85
N LEU A 151 -0.87 -17.85 10.57
CA LEU A 151 0.02 -18.88 10.01
C LEU A 151 0.57 -18.46 8.64
N MET A 152 -0.23 -17.74 7.85
CA MET A 152 0.23 -17.13 6.59
C MET A 152 1.31 -16.08 6.86
N SER A 153 1.09 -15.20 7.84
CA SER A 153 2.05 -14.12 8.17
C SER A 153 3.32 -14.62 8.87
N SER A 154 3.27 -15.78 9.54
CA SER A 154 4.45 -16.43 10.14
C SER A 154 5.20 -17.34 9.16
N GLY A 155 4.69 -17.52 7.94
CA GLY A 155 5.28 -18.41 6.95
C GLY A 155 5.12 -19.91 7.27
N GLN A 156 4.24 -20.26 8.21
CA GLN A 156 4.02 -21.64 8.66
C GLN A 156 3.03 -22.42 7.80
N LEU A 157 2.27 -21.75 6.92
CA LEU A 157 1.37 -22.42 5.98
C LEU A 157 2.13 -23.03 4.79
N SER A 158 1.66 -24.20 4.35
CA SER A 158 2.03 -24.75 3.05
C SER A 158 1.66 -23.77 1.93
N ASP A 159 2.34 -23.85 0.78
CA ASP A 159 2.06 -22.95 -0.34
C ASP A 159 0.63 -23.08 -0.86
N GLU A 160 0.05 -24.29 -0.81
CA GLU A 160 -1.35 -24.55 -1.17
C GLU A 160 -2.32 -23.80 -0.25
N LEU A 161 -2.13 -23.88 1.07
CA LEU A 161 -2.97 -23.18 2.04
C LEU A 161 -2.79 -21.67 1.96
N VAL A 162 -1.61 -21.17 1.59
CA VAL A 162 -1.42 -19.73 1.32
C VAL A 162 -2.17 -19.30 0.07
N LYS A 163 -2.11 -20.09 -1.02
CA LYS A 163 -2.88 -19.79 -2.24
C LYS A 163 -4.37 -19.76 -1.93
N GLU A 164 -4.87 -20.71 -1.15
CA GLU A 164 -6.25 -20.75 -0.69
C GLU A 164 -6.60 -19.52 0.17
N ALA A 165 -5.77 -19.19 1.16
CA ALA A 165 -5.96 -18.00 2.01
C ALA A 165 -6.08 -16.71 1.17
N VAL A 166 -5.15 -16.52 0.23
CA VAL A 166 -5.12 -15.33 -0.64
C VAL A 166 -6.32 -15.30 -1.59
N LYS A 167 -6.70 -16.44 -2.18
CA LYS A 167 -7.93 -16.56 -3.00
C LYS A 167 -9.18 -16.20 -2.22
N ASN A 168 -9.18 -16.46 -0.92
CA ASN A 168 -10.28 -16.10 -0.03
C ASN A 168 -10.13 -14.71 0.59
N GLY A 169 -9.26 -13.87 0.03
CA GLY A 169 -9.08 -12.47 0.44
C GLY A 169 -8.38 -12.29 1.79
N VAL A 170 -7.91 -13.36 2.42
CA VAL A 170 -7.18 -13.31 3.70
C VAL A 170 -5.84 -12.64 3.46
N GLY A 171 -5.61 -11.52 4.15
CA GLY A 171 -4.35 -10.80 4.10
C GLY A 171 -3.41 -11.06 5.27
N THR A 172 -2.27 -10.39 5.21
CA THR A 172 -1.28 -10.33 6.29
C THR A 172 -1.50 -9.11 7.18
N ASN A 173 -0.72 -8.98 8.26
CA ASN A 173 -0.74 -7.79 9.12
C ASN A 173 -0.64 -6.47 8.33
N ALA A 174 0.15 -6.45 7.26
CA ALA A 174 0.32 -5.30 6.38
C ALA A 174 -0.99 -4.86 5.71
N LEU A 175 -1.80 -5.82 5.23
CA LEU A 175 -3.12 -5.53 4.68
C LEU A 175 -3.97 -4.79 5.72
N TYR A 176 -4.21 -5.42 6.86
CA TYR A 176 -5.16 -4.91 7.85
C TYR A 176 -4.68 -3.60 8.48
N THR A 177 -3.37 -3.41 8.64
CA THR A 177 -2.81 -2.14 9.12
C THR A 177 -3.06 -1.01 8.10
N SER A 178 -2.97 -1.32 6.79
CA SER A 178 -3.27 -0.34 5.72
C SER A 178 -4.75 0.04 5.63
N LEU A 179 -5.64 -0.90 5.94
CA LEU A 179 -7.09 -0.65 5.95
C LEU A 179 -7.48 0.40 7.00
N GLY A 180 -6.76 0.51 8.12
CA GLY A 180 -7.09 1.45 9.18
C GLY A 180 -7.15 2.92 8.68
N GLY A 181 -6.13 3.36 7.94
CA GLY A 181 -6.11 4.69 7.35
C GLY A 181 -7.16 4.88 6.25
N LEU A 182 -7.41 3.84 5.44
CA LEU A 182 -8.43 3.86 4.40
C LEU A 182 -9.85 3.98 4.98
N CYS A 183 -10.19 3.21 6.01
CA CYS A 183 -11.49 3.29 6.66
C CYS A 183 -11.80 4.71 7.13
N LEU A 184 -10.84 5.38 7.77
CA LEU A 184 -10.99 6.78 8.22
C LEU A 184 -11.18 7.75 7.06
N PHE A 185 -10.42 7.59 5.99
CA PHE A 185 -10.60 8.39 4.78
C PHE A 185 -11.98 8.17 4.13
N GLY A 186 -12.43 6.92 4.06
CA GLY A 186 -13.72 6.55 3.53
C GLY A 186 -14.89 7.16 4.30
N LEU A 187 -14.82 7.15 5.62
CA LEU A 187 -15.84 7.76 6.49
C LEU A 187 -16.03 9.26 6.22
N ILE A 188 -14.97 9.95 5.78
CA ILE A 188 -15.04 11.36 5.41
C ILE A 188 -15.53 11.52 3.97
N ILE A 189 -14.97 10.77 3.03
CA ILE A 189 -15.31 10.88 1.60
C ILE A 189 -16.76 10.50 1.31
N GLN A 190 -17.37 9.57 2.05
CA GLN A 190 -18.77 9.19 1.79
C GLN A 190 -19.74 10.38 1.84
N SER A 191 -19.42 11.44 2.60
CA SER A 191 -20.25 12.65 2.67
C SER A 191 -20.36 13.41 1.33
N TYR A 192 -19.49 13.09 0.38
CA TYR A 192 -19.42 13.69 -0.96
C TYR A 192 -20.24 12.89 -1.98
N LEU A 193 -20.74 11.70 -1.61
CA LEU A 193 -21.64 10.92 -2.45
C LEU A 193 -23.05 11.52 -2.40
N GLN A 194 -23.59 11.87 -3.57
CA GLN A 194 -24.92 12.46 -3.69
C GLN A 194 -26.05 11.46 -3.37
N SER A 195 -25.86 10.19 -3.75
CA SER A 195 -26.86 9.13 -3.54
C SER A 195 -26.77 8.57 -2.12
N SER A 196 -27.91 8.56 -1.40
CA SER A 196 -28.04 7.88 -0.10
C SER A 196 -27.73 6.39 -0.20
N PHE A 197 -28.13 5.75 -1.30
CA PHE A 197 -27.83 4.33 -1.55
C PHE A 197 -26.32 4.08 -1.67
N ALA A 198 -25.61 4.93 -2.43
CA ALA A 198 -24.15 4.83 -2.54
C ALA A 198 -23.46 5.03 -1.18
N ARG A 199 -23.96 5.97 -0.35
CA ARG A 199 -23.46 6.17 1.02
C ARG A 199 -23.62 4.92 1.90
N ILE A 200 -24.79 4.27 1.84
CA ILE A 200 -25.06 3.03 2.57
C ILE A 200 -24.10 1.92 2.12
N ILE A 201 -23.92 1.72 0.81
CA ILE A 201 -22.96 0.72 0.28
C ILE A 201 -21.54 1.03 0.78
N MET A 202 -21.12 2.29 0.71
CA MET A 202 -19.80 2.70 1.19
C MET A 202 -19.63 2.44 2.68
N PHE A 203 -20.66 2.70 3.48
CA PHE A 203 -20.66 2.42 4.91
C PHE A 203 -20.54 0.91 5.20
N ILE A 204 -21.29 0.07 4.49
CA ILE A 204 -21.19 -1.39 4.60
C ILE A 204 -19.77 -1.85 4.26
N ALA A 205 -19.20 -1.35 3.16
CA ALA A 205 -17.83 -1.67 2.76
C ALA A 205 -16.79 -1.28 3.82
N ILE A 206 -16.90 -0.07 4.38
CA ILE A 206 -16.04 0.41 5.47
C ILE A 206 -16.21 -0.46 6.71
N PHE A 207 -17.45 -0.80 7.08
CA PHE A 207 -17.74 -1.63 8.24
C PHE A 207 -17.12 -3.02 8.09
N SER A 208 -17.26 -3.67 6.92
CA SER A 208 -16.60 -4.94 6.63
C SER A 208 -15.09 -4.86 6.76
N MET A 209 -14.46 -3.78 6.27
CA MET A 209 -13.02 -3.57 6.43
C MET A 209 -12.62 -3.38 7.90
N ILE A 210 -13.33 -2.55 8.66
CA ILE A 210 -13.09 -2.36 10.11
C ILE A 210 -13.24 -3.70 10.83
N PHE A 211 -14.30 -4.44 10.57
CA PHE A 211 -14.53 -5.73 11.17
C PHE A 211 -13.40 -6.72 10.85
N SER A 212 -12.91 -6.74 9.60
CA SER A 212 -11.74 -7.54 9.18
C SER A 212 -10.46 -7.18 9.94
N ILE A 213 -10.26 -5.90 10.31
CA ILE A 213 -9.12 -5.45 11.12
C ILE A 213 -9.19 -6.07 12.51
N PHE A 214 -10.34 -5.96 13.19
CA PHE A 214 -10.50 -6.46 14.56
C PHE A 214 -10.40 -7.98 14.62
N ILE A 215 -11.09 -8.67 13.72
CA ILE A 215 -11.10 -10.13 13.69
C ILE A 215 -9.75 -10.73 13.26
N SER A 216 -8.93 -10.01 12.49
CA SER A 216 -7.57 -10.46 12.18
C SER A 216 -6.68 -10.62 13.41
N THR A 217 -7.07 -10.05 14.55
CA THR A 217 -6.36 -10.07 15.85
C THR A 217 -4.92 -9.54 15.79
N TYR A 218 -4.56 -8.81 14.73
CA TYR A 218 -3.26 -8.14 14.65
C TYR A 218 -3.27 -6.89 15.52
N PHE A 219 -2.55 -6.96 16.63
CA PHE A 219 -2.38 -5.82 17.54
C PHE A 219 -1.93 -4.55 16.82
N ALA A 220 -0.98 -4.65 15.88
CA ALA A 220 -0.51 -3.49 15.10
C ALA A 220 -1.64 -2.85 14.29
N SER A 221 -2.45 -3.65 13.59
CA SER A 221 -3.58 -3.15 12.81
C SER A 221 -4.63 -2.45 13.68
N ILE A 222 -5.00 -3.05 14.82
CA ILE A 222 -5.96 -2.47 15.76
C ILE A 222 -5.39 -1.17 16.36
N PHE A 223 -4.14 -1.19 16.82
CA PHE A 223 -3.46 -0.02 17.36
C PHE A 223 -3.40 1.12 16.36
N MET A 224 -3.02 0.85 15.10
CA MET A 224 -2.95 1.88 14.06
C MET A 224 -4.33 2.44 13.70
N PHE A 225 -5.37 1.61 13.68
CA PHE A 225 -6.74 2.10 13.50
C PHE A 225 -7.17 3.01 14.66
N VAL A 226 -6.98 2.57 15.91
CA VAL A 226 -7.31 3.36 17.10
C VAL A 226 -6.52 4.67 17.15
N LEU A 227 -5.21 4.62 16.87
CA LEU A 227 -4.36 5.82 16.77
C LEU A 227 -4.89 6.78 15.71
N GLY A 228 -5.30 6.27 14.55
CA GLY A 228 -5.91 7.07 13.49
C GLY A 228 -7.21 7.75 13.92
N VAL A 229 -8.09 7.02 14.62
CA VAL A 229 -9.31 7.58 15.22
C VAL A 229 -8.91 8.68 16.21
N LEU A 230 -8.01 8.41 17.15
CA LEU A 230 -7.56 9.38 18.16
C LEU A 230 -6.96 10.64 17.55
N LEU A 231 -6.18 10.52 16.46
CA LEU A 231 -5.66 11.68 15.74
C LEU A 231 -6.79 12.46 15.05
N LEU A 232 -7.73 11.78 14.41
CA LEU A 232 -8.89 12.43 13.77
C LEU A 232 -9.70 13.19 14.80
N LEU A 233 -9.87 12.57 15.96
CA LEU A 233 -10.50 13.14 17.14
C LEU A 233 -9.74 14.37 17.66
N PHE A 234 -8.42 14.26 17.85
CA PHE A 234 -7.56 15.36 18.28
C PHE A 234 -7.66 16.58 17.37
N PHE A 235 -7.59 16.40 16.05
CA PHE A 235 -7.75 17.50 15.09
C PHE A 235 -9.19 18.05 15.01
N ARG A 236 -10.17 17.33 15.58
CA ARG A 236 -11.59 17.70 15.61
C ARG A 236 -12.13 17.95 17.03
N PHE A 237 -11.23 18.15 18.00
CA PHE A 237 -11.54 18.18 19.44
C PHE A 237 -12.76 19.04 19.81
N LYS A 238 -12.94 20.21 19.18
CA LYS A 238 -14.09 21.09 19.44
C LYS A 238 -15.47 20.50 19.09
N LYS A 239 -15.56 19.59 18.11
CA LYS A 239 -16.83 18.93 17.72
C LYS A 239 -17.12 17.66 18.52
N LEU A 240 -16.10 17.11 19.19
CA LEU A 240 -16.17 15.86 19.93
C LEU A 240 -16.85 15.96 21.29
N PHE A 241 -16.73 17.11 21.94
CA PHE A 241 -17.52 17.41 23.13
C PHE A 241 -18.95 17.82 22.80
N SER A 242 -19.40 17.62 21.55
CA SER A 242 -20.84 17.64 21.31
C SER A 242 -21.46 16.48 22.07
N PHE A 243 -22.51 16.76 22.82
CA PHE A 243 -23.24 15.78 23.61
C PHE A 243 -23.58 14.51 22.81
N LYS A 244 -23.97 14.68 21.54
CA LYS A 244 -24.28 13.57 20.61
C LYS A 244 -23.08 12.63 20.39
N ALA A 245 -21.88 13.17 20.22
CA ALA A 245 -20.68 12.36 19.99
C ALA A 245 -20.26 11.59 21.25
N ILE A 246 -20.40 12.20 22.44
CA ILE A 246 -20.15 11.53 23.72
C ILE A 246 -21.11 10.36 23.92
N VAL A 247 -22.42 10.56 23.68
CA VAL A 247 -23.43 9.52 23.82
C VAL A 247 -23.15 8.36 22.86
N VAL A 248 -22.86 8.63 21.59
CA VAL A 248 -22.51 7.59 20.60
C VAL A 248 -21.24 6.84 21.03
N GLY A 249 -20.23 7.55 21.52
CA GLY A 249 -18.99 6.94 22.02
C GLY A 249 -19.24 5.99 23.19
N ILE A 250 -20.06 6.39 24.17
CA ILE A 250 -20.44 5.54 25.31
C ILE A 250 -21.21 4.31 24.85
N VAL A 251 -22.19 4.47 23.94
CA VAL A 251 -22.96 3.33 23.42
C VAL A 251 -22.05 2.32 22.71
N LEU A 252 -21.16 2.79 21.84
CA LEU A 252 -20.22 1.93 21.13
C LEU A 252 -19.24 1.24 22.08
N PHE A 253 -18.74 1.95 23.10
CA PHE A 253 -17.85 1.38 24.11
C PHE A 253 -18.56 0.30 24.93
N SER A 254 -19.77 0.57 25.43
CA SER A 254 -20.58 -0.42 26.15
C SER A 254 -20.91 -1.64 25.29
N MET A 255 -21.24 -1.43 24.01
CA MET A 255 -21.49 -2.53 23.07
C MET A 255 -20.22 -3.35 22.81
N SER A 256 -19.05 -2.70 22.73
CA SER A 256 -17.77 -3.39 22.59
C SER A 256 -17.43 -4.25 23.81
N ILE A 257 -17.68 -3.74 25.03
CA ILE A 257 -17.52 -4.50 26.28
C ILE A 257 -18.49 -5.69 26.30
N TYR A 258 -19.74 -5.49 25.89
CA TYR A 258 -20.73 -6.56 25.84
C TYR A 258 -20.33 -7.66 24.85
N ILE A 259 -19.95 -7.29 23.63
CA ILE A 259 -19.46 -8.25 22.61
C ILE A 259 -18.20 -8.95 23.11
N PHE A 260 -17.28 -8.22 23.73
CA PHE A 260 -16.08 -8.79 24.33
C PHE A 260 -16.42 -9.84 25.40
N ASN A 261 -17.34 -9.54 26.31
CA ASN A 261 -17.76 -10.48 27.34
C ASN A 261 -18.54 -11.69 26.79
N GLN A 262 -19.35 -11.51 25.75
CA GLN A 262 -20.17 -12.60 25.21
C GLN A 262 -19.40 -13.54 24.27
N TYR A 263 -18.47 -13.01 23.48
CA TYR A 263 -17.80 -13.77 22.42
C TYR A 263 -16.30 -13.95 22.63
N LEU A 264 -15.63 -13.03 23.34
CA LEU A 264 -14.17 -13.08 23.56
C LEU A 264 -13.79 -13.56 24.96
N SER A 265 -14.75 -13.81 25.86
CA SER A 265 -14.50 -14.46 27.15
C SER A 265 -14.17 -15.96 27.00
N ASP A 266 -14.43 -16.54 25.83
CA ASP A 266 -13.91 -17.86 25.49
C ASP A 266 -12.37 -17.77 25.40
N THR A 267 -11.71 -18.40 26.38
CA THR A 267 -10.25 -18.39 26.55
C THR A 267 -9.49 -18.69 25.26
N ARG A 268 -10.07 -19.45 24.32
CA ARG A 268 -9.44 -19.78 23.02
C ARG A 268 -9.10 -18.56 22.16
N LEU A 269 -9.89 -17.49 22.22
CA LEU A 269 -9.61 -16.26 21.46
C LEU A 269 -8.65 -15.30 22.20
N LEU A 270 -8.61 -15.39 23.54
CA LEU A 270 -7.66 -14.64 24.36
C LEU A 270 -6.28 -15.30 24.42
N ASP A 271 -6.21 -16.63 24.27
CA ASP A 271 -4.98 -17.41 24.36
C ASP A 271 -3.85 -16.88 23.45
N PRO A 272 -4.11 -16.51 22.18
CA PRO A 272 -3.08 -15.94 21.32
C PRO A 272 -2.65 -14.51 21.69
N ILE A 273 -3.46 -13.78 22.46
CA ILE A 273 -3.14 -12.45 22.99
C ILE A 273 -2.32 -12.61 24.28
N LEU A 274 -2.79 -13.46 25.21
CA LEU A 274 -2.13 -13.77 26.47
C LEU A 274 -0.75 -14.39 26.24
N LYS A 275 -0.60 -15.37 25.33
CA LYS A 275 0.70 -15.92 24.93
C LYS A 275 1.66 -14.88 24.38
N LYS A 276 1.14 -13.82 23.74
CA LYS A 276 1.96 -12.72 23.23
C LYS A 276 2.42 -11.79 24.34
N ILE A 277 1.53 -11.47 25.28
CA ILE A 277 1.85 -10.70 26.49
C ILE A 277 2.88 -11.46 27.35
N GLU A 278 2.69 -12.76 27.53
CA GLU A 278 3.65 -13.63 28.21
C GLU A 278 4.97 -13.73 27.46
N GLY A 279 4.95 -13.79 26.13
CA GLY A 279 6.15 -13.75 25.30
C GLY A 279 6.95 -12.46 25.50
N PHE A 280 6.28 -11.31 25.61
CA PHE A 280 6.93 -10.03 25.92
C PHE A 280 7.47 -9.96 27.35
N SER A 281 6.84 -10.63 28.33
CA SER A 281 7.24 -10.55 29.73
C SER A 281 8.32 -11.57 30.13
N LYS A 282 8.37 -12.74 29.49
CA LYS A 282 9.24 -13.86 29.90
C LYS A 282 10.59 -13.90 29.18
N GLN A 283 10.77 -13.25 28.03
CA GLN A 283 12.02 -13.27 27.29
C GLN A 283 12.35 -11.85 26.81
N GLY A 284 13.40 -11.25 27.39
CA GLY A 284 13.92 -9.92 27.00
C GLY A 284 14.58 -9.86 25.61
N GLY A 285 14.11 -10.68 24.67
CA GLY A 285 14.54 -10.74 23.27
C GLY A 285 13.40 -11.32 22.42
N ASP A 286 13.27 -10.85 21.17
CA ASP A 286 12.12 -11.18 20.33
C ASP A 286 12.11 -12.67 19.92
N VAL A 287 11.30 -13.47 20.64
CA VAL A 287 11.08 -14.91 20.44
C VAL A 287 10.64 -15.25 19.01
N THR A 288 10.09 -14.27 18.28
CA THR A 288 9.58 -14.48 16.92
C THR A 288 10.67 -14.43 15.84
N GLY A 289 11.92 -14.16 16.21
CA GLY A 289 13.05 -14.09 15.28
C GLY A 289 13.02 -12.84 14.39
N ARG A 290 12.19 -11.85 14.72
CA ARG A 290 12.06 -10.60 13.94
C ARG A 290 13.33 -9.79 13.90
N ASP A 291 14.07 -9.71 15.01
CA ASP A 291 15.38 -9.06 15.05
C ASP A 291 16.36 -9.75 14.09
N LYS A 292 16.32 -11.08 14.00
CA LYS A 292 17.12 -11.84 13.05
C LYS A 292 16.72 -11.54 11.61
N LEU A 293 15.42 -11.51 11.30
CA LEU A 293 14.92 -11.14 9.97
C LEU A 293 15.32 -9.71 9.59
N ALA A 294 15.15 -8.77 10.52
CA ALA A 294 15.58 -7.39 10.40
C ALA A 294 17.08 -7.28 10.07
N ASN A 295 17.91 -8.02 10.82
CA ASN A 295 19.36 -8.06 10.61
C ASN A 295 19.75 -8.66 9.26
N VAL A 296 19.08 -9.73 8.79
CA VAL A 296 19.34 -10.30 7.46
C VAL A 296 19.19 -9.24 6.36
N SER A 297 18.12 -8.43 6.41
CA SER A 297 17.94 -7.35 5.44
C SER A 297 18.97 -6.24 5.59
N LEU A 298 19.35 -5.88 6.82
CA LEU A 298 20.40 -4.88 7.07
C LEU A 298 21.76 -5.35 6.53
N GLU A 299 22.17 -6.56 6.84
CA GLU A 299 23.42 -7.17 6.36
C GLU A 299 23.42 -7.24 4.84
N THR A 300 22.32 -7.71 4.23
CA THR A 300 22.20 -7.76 2.77
C THR A 300 22.31 -6.38 2.12
N PHE A 301 21.76 -5.34 2.76
CA PHE A 301 21.95 -3.96 2.31
C PHE A 301 23.40 -3.49 2.46
N TYR A 302 24.05 -3.77 3.60
CA TYR A 302 25.45 -3.39 3.80
C TYR A 302 26.39 -4.07 2.80
N ASP A 303 26.09 -5.30 2.41
CA ASP A 303 26.84 -6.04 1.40
C ASP A 303 26.57 -5.52 -0.03
N ASN A 304 25.37 -4.95 -0.27
CA ASN A 304 24.93 -4.52 -1.61
C ASN A 304 24.32 -3.09 -1.60
N PRO A 305 25.04 -2.07 -1.12
CA PRO A 305 24.43 -0.80 -0.72
C PRO A 305 23.89 0.02 -1.89
N PHE A 306 24.52 -0.04 -3.06
CA PHE A 306 24.13 0.80 -4.19
C PHE A 306 22.96 0.22 -5.00
N PHE A 307 22.96 -1.10 -5.21
CA PHE A 307 22.08 -1.76 -6.18
C PHE A 307 21.18 -2.84 -5.58
N GLY A 308 21.44 -3.27 -4.34
CA GLY A 308 20.72 -4.37 -3.71
C GLY A 308 20.96 -5.70 -4.44
N ILE A 309 20.22 -6.72 -4.00
CA ILE A 309 20.32 -8.09 -4.55
C ILE A 309 19.21 -8.43 -5.56
N GLY A 310 18.33 -7.47 -5.87
CA GLY A 310 17.08 -7.69 -6.59
C GLY A 310 16.02 -8.37 -5.71
N VAL A 311 14.80 -8.51 -6.23
CA VAL A 311 13.71 -9.18 -5.50
C VAL A 311 13.88 -10.69 -5.56
N PRO A 312 14.18 -11.39 -4.43
CA PRO A 312 14.34 -12.83 -4.43
C PRO A 312 12.97 -13.53 -4.55
N PRO A 313 12.93 -14.85 -4.79
CA PRO A 313 11.71 -15.64 -4.67
C PRO A 313 11.05 -15.47 -3.30
N TRP A 314 9.75 -15.76 -3.23
CA TRP A 314 8.99 -15.76 -1.97
C TRP A 314 9.69 -16.59 -0.90
N ARG A 315 9.61 -16.13 0.36
CA ARG A 315 10.13 -16.86 1.54
C ARG A 315 11.66 -17.07 1.53
N SER A 316 12.41 -16.25 0.79
CA SER A 316 13.87 -16.23 0.86
C SER A 316 14.36 -15.45 2.10
N TYR A 317 13.90 -15.84 3.29
CA TYR A 317 14.12 -15.14 4.57
C TYR A 317 15.60 -15.08 5.00
N ASN A 318 16.44 -15.89 4.37
CA ASN A 318 17.90 -15.87 4.53
C ASN A 318 18.59 -14.79 3.67
N LYS A 319 17.87 -14.18 2.73
CA LYS A 319 18.35 -13.10 1.87
C LYS A 319 17.66 -11.77 2.16
N ILE A 320 16.37 -11.80 2.45
CA ILE A 320 15.59 -10.62 2.83
C ILE A 320 14.65 -11.06 3.94
N GLY A 321 14.74 -10.43 5.10
CA GLY A 321 13.94 -10.80 6.27
C GLY A 321 12.44 -10.55 6.13
N GLU A 322 12.03 -9.66 5.21
CA GLU A 322 10.60 -9.34 4.94
C GLU A 322 9.85 -8.82 6.17
N HIS A 323 10.57 -8.12 7.05
CA HIS A 323 10.01 -7.61 8.31
C HIS A 323 9.96 -6.09 8.39
N MET A 324 10.97 -5.40 7.84
CA MET A 324 11.09 -3.94 7.86
C MET A 324 11.17 -3.42 6.42
N PRO A 325 10.05 -3.04 5.78
CA PRO A 325 10.03 -2.66 4.36
C PRO A 325 11.06 -1.64 3.98
N TRP A 326 11.28 -0.63 4.81
CA TRP A 326 12.24 0.41 4.50
C TRP A 326 13.65 -0.17 4.26
N VAL A 327 14.01 -1.15 5.09
CA VAL A 327 15.29 -1.86 5.03
C VAL A 327 15.24 -2.96 3.98
N ASP A 328 14.12 -3.68 3.87
CA ASP A 328 13.92 -4.70 2.82
C ASP A 328 14.01 -4.07 1.43
N PHE A 329 13.47 -2.86 1.21
CA PHE A 329 13.57 -2.14 -0.05
C PHE A 329 15.00 -1.72 -0.35
N LEU A 330 15.72 -1.22 0.66
CA LEU A 330 17.14 -0.94 0.54
C LEU A 330 17.94 -2.21 0.18
N ALA A 331 17.64 -3.35 0.81
CA ALA A 331 18.30 -4.62 0.51
C ALA A 331 17.95 -5.17 -0.88
N ASN A 332 16.68 -5.06 -1.31
CA ASN A 332 16.23 -5.50 -2.63
C ASN A 332 16.75 -4.61 -3.76
N PHE A 333 16.79 -3.29 -3.57
CA PHE A 333 16.95 -2.30 -4.65
C PHE A 333 18.19 -1.41 -4.51
N GLY A 334 18.88 -1.46 -3.37
CA GLY A 334 19.97 -0.55 -3.03
C GLY A 334 19.52 0.90 -2.91
N LEU A 335 20.47 1.78 -2.63
CA LEU A 335 20.25 3.23 -2.58
C LEU A 335 19.76 3.76 -3.94
N LEU A 336 20.33 3.33 -5.06
CA LEU A 336 19.99 3.87 -6.37
C LEU A 336 18.62 3.42 -6.87
N GLY A 337 18.17 2.22 -6.50
CA GLY A 337 16.80 1.78 -6.77
C GLY A 337 15.80 2.35 -5.77
N PHE A 338 16.14 2.51 -4.49
CA PHE A 338 15.19 3.01 -3.51
C PHE A 338 15.01 4.55 -3.54
N LEU A 339 16.06 5.29 -3.90
CA LEU A 339 16.06 6.76 -3.96
C LEU A 339 14.92 7.35 -4.83
N PRO A 340 14.63 6.84 -6.04
CA PRO A 340 13.43 7.20 -6.80
C PRO A 340 12.13 7.25 -6.01
N LEU A 341 11.86 6.19 -5.22
CA LEU A 341 10.67 6.09 -4.40
C LEU A 341 10.70 7.10 -3.25
N LEU A 342 11.85 7.29 -2.60
CA LEU A 342 12.02 8.30 -1.55
C LEU A 342 11.81 9.72 -2.07
N ILE A 343 12.41 10.08 -3.21
CA ILE A 343 12.23 11.39 -3.84
C ILE A 343 10.76 11.59 -4.19
N PHE A 344 10.13 10.58 -4.79
CA PHE A 344 8.72 10.63 -5.11
C PHE A 344 7.87 10.89 -3.85
N LEU A 345 8.03 10.07 -2.80
CA LEU A 345 7.30 10.24 -1.55
C LEU A 345 7.57 11.60 -0.91
N PHE A 346 8.83 12.02 -0.85
CA PHE A 346 9.23 13.32 -0.29
C PHE A 346 8.59 14.49 -1.05
N ILE A 347 8.63 14.50 -2.38
CA ILE A 347 7.98 15.55 -3.18
C ILE A 347 6.48 15.58 -2.91
N ARG A 348 5.81 14.41 -2.85
CA ARG A 348 4.36 14.34 -2.59
C ARG A 348 4.01 14.79 -1.17
N ILE A 349 4.77 14.35 -0.17
CA ILE A 349 4.64 14.77 1.22
C ILE A 349 4.87 16.27 1.33
N LYS A 350 6.00 16.80 0.85
CA LYS A 350 6.33 18.24 0.90
C LYS A 350 5.26 19.09 0.23
N ASN A 351 4.81 18.70 -0.96
CA ASN A 351 3.74 19.40 -1.68
C ASN A 351 2.40 19.36 -0.94
N ARG A 352 2.16 18.35 -0.08
CA ARG A 352 0.96 18.32 0.78
C ARG A 352 1.15 19.15 2.05
N PHE A 353 2.25 18.96 2.75
CA PHE A 353 2.57 19.64 4.01
C PHE A 353 2.65 21.15 3.87
N SER A 354 3.26 21.66 2.80
CA SER A 354 3.26 23.10 2.48
C SER A 354 1.85 23.69 2.34
N HIS A 355 0.85 22.85 2.12
CA HIS A 355 -0.54 23.24 1.90
C HIS A 355 -1.51 22.77 3.00
N PHE A 356 -1.05 21.98 3.98
CA PHE A 356 -1.88 21.54 5.10
C PHE A 356 -2.17 22.72 6.01
N ARG A 357 -3.34 23.34 5.82
CA ARG A 357 -3.91 24.30 6.77
C ARG A 357 -4.91 23.64 7.72
N PHE A 358 -5.06 22.31 7.66
CA PHE A 358 -6.04 21.50 8.41
C PHE A 358 -7.46 22.10 8.41
N LYS A 359 -7.86 22.75 7.31
CA LYS A 359 -9.09 23.54 7.24
C LYS A 359 -10.33 22.66 7.08
N ASN A 360 -10.24 21.63 6.24
CA ASN A 360 -11.36 20.74 5.94
C ASN A 360 -11.10 19.31 6.46
N SER A 361 -12.13 18.46 6.46
CA SER A 361 -12.05 17.10 7.02
C SER A 361 -11.19 16.19 6.17
N ILE A 362 -11.18 16.41 4.85
CA ILE A 362 -10.42 15.60 3.90
C ILE A 362 -8.93 15.78 4.14
N ASP A 363 -8.46 17.03 4.29
CA ASP A 363 -7.06 17.34 4.59
C ASP A 363 -6.59 16.59 5.83
N ILE A 364 -7.39 16.59 6.90
CA ILE A 364 -7.07 15.87 8.14
C ILE A 364 -6.99 14.36 7.90
N ALA A 365 -7.97 13.75 7.21
CA ALA A 365 -7.92 12.32 6.92
C ALA A 365 -6.75 11.93 6.02
N CYS A 366 -6.43 12.74 5.01
CA CYS A 366 -5.26 12.53 4.18
C CYS A 366 -3.99 12.58 5.02
N PHE A 367 -3.82 13.61 5.86
CA PHE A 367 -2.67 13.71 6.76
C PHE A 367 -2.54 12.48 7.68
N ILE A 368 -3.63 12.08 8.33
CA ILE A 368 -3.64 10.91 9.21
C ILE A 368 -3.29 9.66 8.41
N GLY A 369 -3.87 9.48 7.22
CA GLY A 369 -3.53 8.36 6.35
C GLY A 369 -2.04 8.31 5.99
N VAL A 370 -1.43 9.45 5.63
CA VAL A 370 0.03 9.54 5.39
C VAL A 370 0.80 9.11 6.63
N PHE A 371 0.45 9.72 7.77
CA PHE A 371 1.13 9.50 9.02
C PHE A 371 1.07 8.03 9.42
N LEU A 372 -0.13 7.43 9.38
CA LEU A 372 -0.32 6.01 9.66
C LEU A 372 0.47 5.14 8.70
N PHE A 373 0.48 5.46 7.39
CA PHE A 373 1.30 4.74 6.42
C PHE A 373 2.80 4.81 6.75
N ILE A 374 3.34 5.98 7.09
CA ILE A 374 4.78 6.10 7.40
C ILE A 374 5.10 5.29 8.65
N VAL A 375 4.36 5.51 9.74
CA VAL A 375 4.58 4.86 11.04
C VAL A 375 4.40 3.35 10.94
N SER A 376 3.36 2.90 10.24
CA SER A 376 3.08 1.47 10.13
C SER A 376 4.16 0.71 9.38
N ASN A 377 4.87 1.33 8.44
CA ASN A 377 5.99 0.71 7.73
C ASN A 377 7.24 0.51 8.59
N PHE A 378 7.31 1.10 9.78
CA PHE A 378 8.29 0.75 10.79
C PHE A 378 7.85 -0.43 11.67
N ILE A 379 6.55 -0.71 11.72
CA ILE A 379 5.96 -1.74 12.59
C ILE A 379 5.66 -3.03 11.83
N SER A 380 5.24 -2.92 10.57
CA SER A 380 4.73 -4.02 9.75
C SER A 380 4.93 -3.74 8.27
N PRO A 381 5.12 -4.79 7.43
CA PRO A 381 5.59 -4.56 6.09
C PRO A 381 4.55 -4.03 5.08
N MET A 382 4.18 -2.75 5.16
CA MET A 382 3.07 -2.19 4.39
C MET A 382 3.38 -1.79 2.94
N ILE A 383 4.55 -1.24 2.64
CA ILE A 383 4.95 -0.78 1.29
C ILE A 383 4.97 -1.92 0.27
N THR A 384 4.93 -3.18 0.70
CA THR A 384 4.88 -4.34 -0.20
C THR A 384 3.47 -4.72 -0.62
N THR A 385 2.44 -4.05 -0.10
CA THR A 385 1.03 -4.37 -0.38
C THR A 385 0.41 -3.42 -1.41
N PRO A 386 -0.33 -3.92 -2.43
CA PRO A 386 -1.00 -3.07 -3.42
C PRO A 386 -1.91 -1.99 -2.81
N ILE A 387 -2.55 -2.32 -1.69
CA ILE A 387 -3.52 -1.46 -0.99
C ILE A 387 -2.83 -0.25 -0.36
N THR A 388 -1.58 -0.41 0.06
CA THR A 388 -0.78 0.70 0.54
C THR A 388 -0.55 1.74 -0.55
N TYR A 389 -0.33 1.35 -1.80
CA TYR A 389 -0.16 2.29 -2.92
C TYR A 389 -1.46 2.98 -3.33
N ILE A 390 -2.59 2.28 -3.22
CA ILE A 390 -3.92 2.86 -3.35
C ILE A 390 -4.09 3.97 -2.29
N SER A 391 -3.78 3.68 -1.02
CA SER A 391 -3.78 4.68 0.05
C SER A 391 -2.90 5.87 -0.30
N LEU A 392 -1.65 5.64 -0.73
CA LEU A 392 -0.73 6.71 -1.13
C LEU A 392 -1.37 7.61 -2.20
N ILE A 393 -1.93 7.07 -3.26
CA ILE A 393 -2.45 7.89 -4.37
C ILE A 393 -3.59 8.78 -3.90
N PHE A 394 -4.60 8.23 -3.24
CA PHE A 394 -5.77 9.02 -2.83
C PHE A 394 -5.48 10.00 -1.70
N ILE A 395 -4.52 9.68 -0.84
CA ILE A 395 -4.03 10.58 0.19
C ILE A 395 -3.16 11.71 -0.40
N TYR A 396 -2.34 11.41 -1.41
CA TYR A 396 -1.39 12.37 -1.97
C TYR A 396 -1.95 13.23 -3.08
N THR A 397 -3.12 12.97 -3.65
CA THR A 397 -3.58 13.66 -4.87
C THR A 397 -4.75 14.63 -4.73
N SER A 398 -5.22 14.87 -3.50
CA SER A 398 -6.33 15.77 -3.15
C SER A 398 -6.19 17.27 -3.47
N ASN A 399 -5.30 17.73 -4.38
CA ASN A 399 -5.23 19.15 -4.78
C ASN A 399 -6.55 19.63 -5.38
N SER A 400 -7.34 18.69 -5.90
CA SER A 400 -8.70 18.87 -6.41
C SER A 400 -9.71 19.32 -5.36
N PHE A 401 -9.58 18.91 -4.09
CA PHE A 401 -10.55 19.26 -3.03
C PHE A 401 -10.37 20.70 -2.52
N LYS A 402 -9.43 21.48 -3.07
CA LYS A 402 -9.22 22.88 -2.69
C LYS A 402 -10.18 23.84 -3.38
N ASN A 403 -10.55 23.58 -4.63
CA ASN A 403 -11.18 24.59 -5.48
C ASN A 403 -12.70 24.61 -5.40
N ASP A 404 -13.33 23.53 -4.92
CA ASP A 404 -14.80 23.44 -4.83
C ASP A 404 -15.35 23.86 -3.44
N PHE A 405 -14.49 24.28 -2.52
CA PHE A 405 -14.85 24.69 -1.15
C PHE A 405 -14.47 26.15 -0.80
N GLN A 406 -14.07 26.92 -1.82
CA GLN A 406 -14.13 28.37 -1.82
C GLN A 406 -15.35 28.77 -2.62
#